data_AF-A0A2M6ZFB7-F1
#
_entry.id   AF-A0A2M6ZFB7-F1
#
_cell.length_a   1.000
_cell.length_b   1.000
_cell.length_c   1.000
_cell.angle_alpha   90.00
_cell.angle_beta   90.00
_cell.angle_gamma   90.00
#
_symmetry.space_group_name_H-M   'P 1'
#
loop_
_entity.id
_entity.type
_entity.pdbx_description
1 polymer ?
#
loop_
_entity_poly.entity_id
_entity_poly.type
_entity_poly.pdbx_seq_one_letter_code
_entity_poly.pdbx_strand_id
1 'polypeptide(L)' 'MFNNIRVETCGIQDALMLSQRLAIWNELDRRKKENSEIDYLQVFQAGEVKVWVIDDGRATTMLLPDEY' A
#
# COMPACT_ATOMS: atom_id res chain seq x y z
N MET A 1 16.41 -5.62 7.45
CA MET A 1 15.81 -6.35 6.32
C MET A 1 14.43 -5.75 6.05
N PHE A 2 14.38 -4.72 5.21
CA PHE A 2 13.16 -4.06 4.70
C PHE A 2 13.45 -3.54 3.28
N ASN A 3 14.12 -4.35 2.45
CA ASN A 3 14.73 -3.89 1.19
C ASN A 3 13.75 -3.83 0.00
N ASN A 4 12.44 -3.93 0.21
CA ASN A 4 11.49 -3.60 -0.85
C ASN A 4 11.24 -2.10 -0.82
N ILE A 5 11.52 -1.46 -1.94
CA ILE A 5 11.30 -0.03 -2.13
C ILE A 5 9.79 0.21 -2.01
N ARG A 6 9.40 1.08 -1.09
CA ARG A 6 8.01 1.55 -0.97
C ARG A 6 7.84 2.73 -1.90
N VAL A 7 6.95 2.59 -2.86
CA VAL A 7 6.64 3.64 -3.84
C VAL A 7 5.19 4.04 -3.63
N GLU A 8 4.92 5.34 -3.70
CA GLU A 8 3.58 5.90 -3.66
C GLU A 8 3.41 6.85 -4.85
N THR A 9 2.29 6.75 -5.55
CA THR A 9 1.98 7.66 -6.67
C THR A 9 1.63 9.06 -6.17
N CYS A 10 1.79 10.06 -7.03
CA CYS A 10 1.40 11.43 -6.70
C CYS A 10 -0.09 11.55 -6.38
N GLY A 11 -0.97 10.76 -7.03
CA GLY A 11 -2.41 10.74 -6.72
C GLY A 11 -2.69 10.34 -5.27
N ILE A 12 -1.97 9.37 -4.73
CA ILE A 12 -2.08 8.96 -3.33
C ILE A 12 -1.58 10.04 -2.37
N GLN A 13 -0.51 10.74 -2.71
CA GLN A 13 0.04 11.81 -1.86
C GLN A 13 -0.90 13.01 -1.74
N ASP A 14 -1.65 13.30 -2.80
CA ASP A 14 -2.65 14.38 -2.82
C ASP A 14 -3.96 13.96 -2.15
N ALA A 15 -4.41 12.72 -2.39
CA ALA A 15 -5.68 12.22 -1.86
C ALA A 15 -5.65 11.85 -0.38
N LEU A 16 -4.48 11.46 0.17
CA LEU A 16 -4.37 10.93 1.53
C LEU A 16 -3.36 11.68 2.40
N MET A 17 -3.80 11.96 3.63
CA MET A 17 -2.92 12.49 4.66
C MET A 17 -1.85 11.48 5.04
N LEU A 18 -0.69 11.98 5.49
CA LEU A 18 0.45 11.14 5.90
C LEU A 18 0.05 10.10 6.97
N SER A 19 -0.84 10.46 7.89
CA SER A 19 -1.36 9.56 8.92
C SER A 19 -2.09 8.34 8.33
N GLN A 20 -2.91 8.54 7.30
CA GLN A 20 -3.63 7.46 6.63
C GLN A 20 -2.67 6.56 5.86
N ARG A 21 -1.69 7.14 5.17
CA ARG A 21 -0.64 6.39 4.46
C ARG A 21 0.17 5.51 5.40
N LEU A 22 0.62 6.07 6.52
CA LEU A 22 1.36 5.32 7.54
C LEU A 22 0.51 4.20 8.15
N ALA A 23 -0.79 4.43 8.37
CA ALA A 23 -1.70 3.40 8.87
C ALA A 23 -1.80 2.21 7.90
N ILE A 24 -1.93 2.47 6.59
CA ILE A 24 -1.97 1.43 5.56
C ILE A 24 -0.65 0.65 5.53
N TRP A 25 0.48 1.35 5.57
CA TRP A 25 1.80 0.71 5.60
C TRP A 25 2.01 -0.18 6.83
N ASN A 26 1.65 0.32 8.01
CA ASN A 26 1.74 -0.47 9.25
C ASN A 26 0.85 -1.71 9.21
N GLU A 27 -0.36 -1.59 8.66
CA GLU A 27 -1.26 -2.72 8.49
C GLU A 27 -0.68 -3.76 7.53
N LEU A 28 -0.07 -3.32 6.43
CA LEU A 28 0.58 -4.21 5.46
C LEU A 28 1.79 -4.92 6.07
N ASP A 29 2.63 -4.23 6.84
CA ASP A 29 3.74 -4.84 7.57
C ASP A 29 3.25 -5.86 8.60
N ARG A 30 2.17 -5.55 9.32
CA ARG A 30 1.54 -6.47 10.27
C ARG A 30 1.07 -7.74 9.58
N ARG A 31 0.33 -7.59 8.48
CA ARG A 31 -0.15 -8.72 7.67
C ARG A 31 1.02 -9.56 7.18
N LYS A 32 2.07 -8.95 6.60
CA LYS A 32 3.27 -9.67 6.12
C LYS A 32 3.99 -10.44 7.23
N LYS A 33 3.88 -9.99 8.48
CA LYS A 33 4.48 -10.67 9.63
C LYS A 33 3.65 -11.87 10.10
N GLU A 34 2.33 -11.80 9.98
CA GLU A 34 1.41 -12.86 10.43
C GLU A 34 1.13 -13.91 9.34
N ASN A 35 1.11 -13.51 8.07
CA ASN A 35 0.84 -14.38 6.93
C ASN A 35 2.04 -14.41 5.97
N SER A 36 2.60 -15.60 5.75
CA SER A 36 3.66 -15.83 4.75
C SER A 36 3.15 -15.89 3.31
N GLU A 37 1.85 -16.12 3.09
CA GLU A 37 1.22 -16.22 1.76
C GLU A 37 0.26 -15.05 1.54
N ILE A 38 0.81 -13.84 1.37
CA ILE A 38 0.05 -12.66 1.02
C ILE A 38 -0.05 -12.52 -0.49
N ASP A 39 -1.26 -12.32 -0.99
CA ASP A 39 -1.51 -11.95 -2.39
C ASP A 39 -0.75 -10.68 -2.78
N TYR A 40 -0.24 -10.68 -4.01
CA TYR A 40 0.50 -9.55 -4.59
C TYR A 40 -0.33 -8.28 -4.71
N LEU A 41 -1.67 -8.37 -4.72
CA LEU A 41 -2.59 -7.23 -4.74
C LEU A 41 -3.33 -7.13 -3.41
N GLN A 42 -3.20 -5.99 -2.75
CA GLN A 42 -3.91 -5.65 -1.52
C GLN A 42 -4.74 -4.40 -1.75
N VAL A 43 -6.02 -4.45 -1.38
CA VAL A 43 -6.93 -3.30 -1.52
C VAL A 43 -7.27 -2.76 -0.14
N PHE A 44 -7.03 -1.48 0.06
CA PHE A 44 -7.40 -0.74 1.26
C PHE A 44 -8.46 0.30 0.93
N GLN A 45 -9.28 0.63 1.92
CA GLN A 45 -10.28 1.68 1.81
C GLN A 45 -10.07 2.68 2.95
N ALA A 46 -9.72 3.92 2.59
CA ALA A 46 -9.52 5.03 3.51
C ALA A 46 -10.68 6.02 3.34
N GLY A 47 -11.77 5.78 4.06
CA GLY A 47 -13.02 6.54 3.88
C GLY A 47 -13.66 6.22 2.53
N GLU A 48 -13.78 7.22 1.67
CA GLU A 48 -14.32 7.09 0.31
C GLU A 48 -13.24 6.80 -0.75
N VAL A 49 -11.96 6.90 -0.38
CA VAL A 49 -10.84 6.66 -1.28
C VAL A 49 -10.45 5.18 -1.22
N LYS A 50 -10.47 4.52 -2.38
CA LYS A 50 -9.93 3.17 -2.54
C LYS A 50 -8.46 3.26 -2.92
N VAL A 51 -7.62 2.43 -2.30
CA VAL A 51 -6.17 2.41 -2.48
C VAL A 51 -5.75 1.00 -2.83
N TRP A 52 -4.95 0.86 -3.89
CA TRP A 52 -4.39 -0.41 -4.30
C TRP A 52 -2.92 -0.45 -3.93
N VAL A 53 -2.50 -1.52 -3.29
CA VAL A 53 -1.11 -1.77 -2.94
C VAL A 53 -0.68 -3.04 -3.64
N ILE A 54 0.29 -2.90 -4.54
CA ILE A 54 0.80 -3.98 -5.37
C ILE A 54 2.22 -4.30 -4.92
N ASP A 55 2.48 -5.56 -4.58
CA ASP A 55 3.81 -6.07 -4.27
C ASP A 55 4.30 -6.97 -5.41
N ASP A 56 5.20 -6.45 -6.24
CA ASP A 56 5.79 -7.18 -7.37
C ASP A 56 7.04 -8.00 -6.94
N GLY A 57 7.21 -8.24 -5.64
CA GLY A 57 8.41 -8.85 -5.06
C GLY A 57 9.67 -7.96 -5.06
N ARG A 58 9.75 -6.94 -5.94
CA ARG A 58 10.83 -5.94 -5.99
C ARG A 58 10.52 -4.66 -5.21
N ALA A 59 9.31 -4.15 -5.41
CA ALA A 59 8.83 -2.93 -4.79
C ALA A 59 7.36 -3.11 -4.41
N THR A 60 6.97 -2.45 -3.33
CA THR A 60 5.57 -2.35 -2.94
C THR A 60 5.08 -0.97 -3.36
N THR A 61 4.15 -0.93 -4.31
CA THR A 61 3.64 0.31 -4.90
C THR A 61 2.23 0.58 -4.42
N MET A 62 1.98 1.77 -3.87
CA MET A 62 0.65 2.26 -3.49
C MET A 62 0.15 3.24 -4.55
N LEU A 63 -1.02 2.96 -5.11
CA LEU A 63 -1.66 3.77 -6.16
C LEU A 63 -3.18 3.82 -6.00
N LEU A 64 -3.80 4.81 -6.63
CA LEU A 64 -5.26 4.85 -6.77
C LEU A 64 -5.71 3.87 -7.87
N PRO A 65 -6.89 3.23 -7.76
CA PRO A 65 -7.44 2.37 -8.81
C PRO A 65 -7.57 3.09 -10.15
N ASP A 66 -7.84 4.39 -10.14
CA ASP A 66 -7.94 5.24 -11.34
C ASP A 66 -6.57 5.51 -12.01
N GLU A 67 -5.45 5.21 -11.35
CA GLU A 67 -4.10 5.37 -11.90
C GLU A 67 -3.56 4.09 -12.57
N TYR A 68 -4.32 2.99 -12.55
CA TYR A 68 -3.97 1.69 -13.14
C TYR A 68 -4.75 1.42 -14.43
#